data_AF-A0A925XV81-F1
#
_entry.id   AF-A0A925XV81-F1
#
_cell.length_a   1.000
_cell.length_b   1.000
_cell.length_c   1.000
_cell.angle_alpha   90.00
_cell.angle_beta   90.00
_cell.angle_gamma   90.00
#
_symmetry.space_group_name_H-M   'P 1'
#
loop_
_entity.id
_entity.type
_entity.pdbx_description
1 polymer ?
#
loop_
_entity_poly.entity_id
_entity_poly.type
_entity_poly.pdbx_seq_one_letter_code
_entity_poly.pdbx_strand_id
1 'polypeptide(L)'
;MTVAPGIHQRRLLLAKSIITLSDATKLGIVGEVWVDLGTRVVVALACQGRGLFPTSRLLPLSHIQVIGADAVLVPNGEFSAEVPSEHLSRLVGHEVVTESGRFLGKIDDYSFDSTGGLDSFLISSDRLAGLIEGNYRMSATETMTLGKERMIVRTGAEERLEKVDKGLSDWVAIGRKKASELASQATHLSPKPPEPPSVLEELPAAGEESPR
;
A
#
# COMPACT_ATOMS: atom_id res chain seq x y z
N MET A 1 -11.78 3.47 10.08
CA MET A 1 -11.81 3.89 8.67
C MET A 1 -10.97 2.89 7.91
N THR A 2 -11.58 2.12 7.01
CA THR A 2 -10.93 0.99 6.36
C THR A 2 -10.71 1.35 4.90
N VAL A 3 -9.48 1.75 4.57
CA VAL A 3 -8.99 1.62 3.20
C VAL A 3 -9.11 0.13 2.86
N ALA A 4 -9.80 -0.22 1.77
CA ALA A 4 -10.00 -1.62 1.39
C ALA A 4 -8.65 -2.38 1.42
N PRO A 5 -8.61 -3.63 1.90
CA PRO A 5 -7.37 -4.39 1.93
C PRO A 5 -6.82 -4.51 0.51
N GLY A 6 -5.65 -3.92 0.29
CA GLY A 6 -5.08 -3.79 -1.04
C GLY A 6 -3.58 -3.60 -0.95
N ILE A 7 -2.86 -4.31 -1.82
CA ILE A 7 -1.44 -4.05 -2.04
C ILE A 7 -1.34 -2.98 -3.13
N HIS A 8 -0.68 -1.87 -2.80
CA HIS A 8 -0.47 -0.74 -3.68
C HIS A 8 0.97 -0.74 -4.19
N GLN A 9 1.12 -0.59 -5.51
CA GLN A 9 2.43 -0.45 -6.13
C GLN A 9 2.80 1.02 -6.23
N ARG A 10 3.99 1.41 -5.75
CA ARG A 10 4.44 2.80 -5.77
C ARG A 10 4.40 3.38 -7.17
N ARG A 11 4.92 2.68 -8.19
CA ARG A 11 4.85 3.15 -9.60
C ARG A 11 3.42 3.47 -10.08
N LEU A 12 2.42 2.72 -9.61
CA LEU A 12 1.04 2.88 -10.07
C LEU A 12 0.36 4.08 -9.43
N LEU A 13 0.86 4.53 -8.27
CA LEU A 13 0.37 5.73 -7.61
C LEU A 13 0.86 6.99 -8.28
N LEU A 14 2.08 6.96 -8.83
CA LEU A 14 2.65 8.09 -9.55
C LEU A 14 1.72 8.52 -10.69
N ALA A 15 1.66 9.83 -10.92
CA ALA A 15 0.82 10.49 -11.91
C ALA A 15 -0.70 10.34 -11.72
N LYS A 16 -1.20 9.61 -10.70
CA LYS A 16 -2.62 9.61 -10.36
C LYS A 16 -3.07 11.02 -9.96
N SER A 17 -4.31 11.36 -10.28
CA SER A 17 -4.92 12.62 -9.85
C SER A 17 -5.31 12.55 -8.37
N ILE A 18 -5.09 13.62 -7.61
CA ILE A 18 -5.60 13.74 -6.24
C ILE A 18 -6.86 14.59 -6.29
N ILE A 19 -8.00 14.04 -5.84
CA ILE A 19 -9.34 14.65 -5.98
C ILE A 19 -10.05 14.64 -4.63
N THR A 20 -10.71 15.74 -4.29
CA THR A 20 -11.56 15.83 -3.10
C THR A 20 -12.90 15.13 -3.28
N LEU A 21 -13.39 14.47 -2.24
CA LEU A 21 -14.72 13.86 -2.20
C LEU A 21 -15.82 14.91 -2.00
N SER A 22 -15.52 16.02 -1.30
CA SER A 22 -16.48 17.08 -0.98
C SER A 22 -17.07 17.77 -2.22
N ASP A 23 -16.21 18.07 -3.20
CA ASP A 23 -16.51 18.99 -4.30
C ASP A 23 -15.88 18.55 -5.63
N ALA A 24 -15.31 17.34 -5.70
CA ALA A 24 -14.66 16.79 -6.90
C ALA A 24 -13.53 17.67 -7.48
N THR A 25 -12.92 18.49 -6.64
CA THR A 25 -11.84 19.40 -7.02
C THR A 25 -10.53 18.63 -7.16
N LYS A 26 -9.86 18.78 -8.31
CA LYS A 26 -8.52 18.22 -8.53
C LYS A 26 -7.46 19.09 -7.86
N LEU A 27 -6.82 18.53 -6.83
CA LEU A 27 -5.80 19.22 -6.04
C LEU A 27 -4.40 19.17 -6.67
N GLY A 28 -4.13 18.15 -7.49
CA GLY A 28 -2.83 17.92 -8.11
C GLY A 28 -2.65 16.51 -8.66
N ILE A 29 -1.40 16.10 -8.80
CA ILE A 29 -1.01 14.73 -9.14
C ILE A 29 0.00 14.18 -8.12
N VAL A 30 0.02 12.86 -7.96
CA VAL A 30 1.02 12.19 -7.13
C VAL A 30 2.37 12.21 -7.85
N GLY A 31 3.35 12.90 -7.27
CA GLY A 31 4.71 13.00 -7.79
C GLY A 31 5.70 12.03 -7.14
N GLU A 32 5.47 11.67 -5.87
CA GLU A 32 6.36 10.80 -5.09
C GLU A 32 5.62 10.12 -3.94
N VAL A 33 6.18 9.02 -3.43
CA VAL A 33 5.73 8.28 -2.25
C VAL A 33 6.86 8.27 -1.22
N TRP A 34 6.59 8.76 -0.01
CA TRP A 34 7.57 8.93 1.05
C TRP A 34 7.47 7.82 2.09
N VAL A 35 8.62 7.26 2.44
CA VAL A 35 8.76 6.19 3.44
C VAL A 35 9.55 6.69 4.62
N ASP A 36 9.05 6.43 5.83
CA ASP A 36 9.83 6.57 7.07
C ASP A 36 10.76 5.37 7.20
N LEU A 37 12.06 5.63 7.15
CA LEU A 37 13.10 4.62 7.20
C LEU A 37 13.15 3.86 8.54
N GLY A 38 12.80 4.52 9.64
CA GLY A 38 12.83 3.93 10.98
C GLY A 38 11.67 2.98 11.22
N THR A 39 10.48 3.35 10.76
CA THR A 39 9.28 2.51 10.91
C THR A 39 9.03 1.57 9.73
N ARG A 40 9.68 1.80 8.58
CA ARG A 40 9.49 1.07 7.31
C ARG A 40 8.05 1.15 6.80
N VAL A 41 7.45 2.33 6.93
CA VAL A 41 6.07 2.61 6.57
C VAL A 41 6.02 3.76 5.57
N VAL A 42 5.20 3.61 4.53
CA VAL A 42 4.78 4.72 3.67
C VAL A 42 3.91 5.66 4.47
N VAL A 43 4.37 6.89 4.66
CA VAL A 43 3.65 7.86 5.50
C VAL A 43 2.89 8.90 4.69
N ALA A 44 3.31 9.19 3.46
CA ALA A 44 2.71 10.27 2.68
C ALA A 44 2.97 10.19 1.17
N LEU A 45 2.10 10.86 0.42
CA LEU A 45 2.25 11.12 -1.02
C LEU A 45 2.62 12.57 -1.25
N ALA A 46 3.59 12.83 -2.14
CA ALA A 46 3.87 14.17 -2.62
C ALA A 46 2.82 14.57 -3.66
N CYS A 47 2.09 15.64 -3.38
CA CYS A 47 1.17 16.28 -4.29
C CYS A 47 1.88 17.41 -5.03
N GLN A 48 2.07 17.21 -6.34
CA GLN A 48 2.50 18.27 -7.25
C GLN A 48 1.28 19.08 -7.67
N GLY A 49 1.19 20.31 -7.17
CA GLY A 49 0.16 21.27 -7.55
C GLY A 49 0.32 21.77 -9.00
N ARG A 50 -0.74 22.38 -9.54
CA ARG A 50 -0.68 23.12 -10.82
C ARG A 50 -0.69 24.62 -10.53
N GLY A 51 0.32 25.35 -11.03
CA GLY A 51 0.44 26.80 -10.87
C GLY A 51 1.88 27.29 -11.01
N LEU A 52 2.09 28.62 -10.86
CA LEU A 52 3.41 29.28 -10.94
C LEU A 52 4.33 29.00 -9.74
N PHE A 53 3.81 28.38 -8.67
CA PHE A 53 4.57 28.00 -7.49
C PHE A 53 4.53 26.48 -7.30
N PRO A 54 5.61 25.75 -7.66
CA PRO A 54 5.67 24.29 -7.68
C PRO A 54 5.90 23.69 -6.28
N THR A 55 5.35 24.28 -5.22
CA THR A 55 5.51 23.74 -3.86
C THR A 55 4.84 22.37 -3.78
N SER A 56 5.66 21.33 -3.69
CA SER A 56 5.23 19.96 -3.42
C SER A 56 4.64 19.92 -2.02
N ARG A 57 3.34 19.65 -1.92
CA ARG A 57 2.65 19.48 -0.64
C ARG A 57 2.63 18.01 -0.25
N LEU A 58 2.59 17.71 1.04
CA LEU A 58 2.46 16.33 1.48
C LEU A 58 1.03 15.99 1.85
N LEU A 59 0.57 14.86 1.31
CA LEU A 59 -0.68 14.24 1.66
C LEU A 59 -0.38 13.02 2.55
N PRO A 60 -0.62 13.09 3.86
CA PRO A 60 -0.48 11.94 4.74
C PRO A 60 -1.30 10.75 4.24
N LEU A 61 -0.74 9.54 4.29
CA LEU A 61 -1.42 8.32 3.89
C LEU A 61 -2.72 8.13 4.70
N SER A 62 -2.71 8.53 5.97
CA SER A 62 -3.87 8.50 6.87
C SER A 62 -5.05 9.36 6.43
N HIS A 63 -4.83 10.38 5.58
CA HIS A 63 -5.90 11.24 5.05
C HIS A 63 -6.50 10.71 3.74
N ILE A 64 -5.93 9.66 3.16
CA ILE A 64 -6.43 9.04 1.94
C ILE A 64 -7.59 8.12 2.28
N GLN A 65 -8.72 8.31 1.59
CA GLN A 65 -9.89 7.46 1.76
C GLN A 65 -9.87 6.29 0.78
N VAL A 66 -9.55 6.57 -0.49
CA VAL A 66 -9.59 5.58 -1.56
C VAL A 66 -8.42 5.78 -2.51
N ILE A 67 -7.72 4.69 -2.82
CA ILE A 67 -6.75 4.62 -3.92
C ILE A 67 -7.44 3.89 -5.08
N GLY A 68 -7.93 4.65 -6.04
CA GLY A 68 -8.58 4.13 -7.24
C GLY A 68 -7.61 3.80 -8.37
N ALA A 69 -8.16 3.33 -9.49
CA ALA A 69 -7.39 3.00 -10.69
C ALA A 69 -6.66 4.23 -11.28
N ASP A 70 -7.29 5.41 -11.25
CA ASP A 70 -6.74 6.63 -11.88
C ASP A 70 -6.61 7.83 -10.92
N ALA A 71 -7.23 7.73 -9.74
CA ALA A 71 -7.29 8.83 -8.78
C ALA A 71 -7.13 8.37 -7.33
N VAL A 72 -6.56 9.25 -6.51
CA VAL A 72 -6.51 9.15 -5.05
C VAL A 72 -7.55 10.12 -4.51
N LEU A 73 -8.49 9.61 -3.71
CA LEU A 73 -9.60 10.37 -3.16
C LEU A 73 -9.32 10.75 -1.71
N VAL A 74 -9.52 12.03 -1.39
CA VAL A 74 -9.33 12.62 -0.07
C VAL A 74 -10.61 13.34 0.37
N PRO A 75 -10.91 13.46 1.67
CA PRO A 75 -12.17 14.07 2.10
C PRO A 75 -12.22 15.57 1.75
N ASN A 76 -11.11 16.28 1.92
CA ASN A 76 -10.95 17.72 1.71
C ASN A 76 -9.53 18.06 1.24
N GLY A 77 -9.27 19.34 0.98
CA GLY A 77 -7.97 19.85 0.50
C GLY A 77 -6.89 19.99 1.57
N GLU A 78 -6.97 19.25 2.68
CA GLU A 78 -5.99 19.33 3.75
C GLU A 78 -4.69 18.63 3.37
N PHE A 79 -3.63 19.43 3.29
CA PHE A 79 -2.27 18.96 3.12
C PHE A 79 -1.44 19.37 4.32
N SER A 80 -0.43 18.57 4.65
CA SER A 80 0.64 19.07 5.52
C SER A 80 1.45 20.09 4.72
N ALA A 81 1.71 21.24 5.36
CA ALA A 81 2.55 22.29 4.78
C ALA A 81 4.02 21.87 4.63
N GLU A 82 4.45 20.81 5.33
CA GLU A 82 5.83 20.37 5.38
C GLU A 82 6.04 18.93 4.92
N VAL A 83 7.14 18.73 4.20
CA VAL A 83 7.75 17.43 3.94
C VAL A 83 9.07 17.32 4.69
N PRO A 84 9.26 16.27 5.50
CA PRO A 84 9.60 16.39 6.93
C PRO A 84 10.83 15.55 7.33
N SER A 85 11.17 15.61 8.64
CA SER A 85 12.02 14.72 9.49
C SER A 85 13.20 14.00 8.83
N GLU A 86 14.36 13.94 9.53
CA GLU A 86 15.61 13.32 9.05
C GLU A 86 15.48 11.88 8.51
N HIS A 87 14.34 11.22 8.74
CA HIS A 87 14.09 9.80 8.46
C HIS A 87 13.20 9.57 7.22
N LEU A 88 12.71 10.61 6.54
CA LEU A 88 11.86 10.44 5.36
C LEU A 88 12.66 10.39 4.08
N SER A 89 12.50 9.29 3.34
CA SER A 89 13.31 9.02 2.16
C SER A 89 12.50 8.40 1.02
N ARG A 90 13.09 8.47 -0.17
CA ARG A 90 12.67 7.73 -1.35
C ARG A 90 13.51 6.46 -1.40
N LEU A 91 12.87 5.32 -1.57
CA LEU A 91 13.60 4.04 -1.58
C LEU A 91 14.15 3.68 -2.95
N VAL A 92 13.52 4.17 -4.02
CA VAL A 92 13.94 3.85 -5.39
C VAL A 92 15.36 4.39 -5.61
N GLY A 93 16.24 3.51 -6.09
CA GLY A 93 17.67 3.76 -6.27
C GLY A 93 18.55 3.32 -5.11
N HIS A 94 18.00 3.00 -3.93
CA HIS A 94 18.80 2.48 -2.81
C HIS A 94 19.47 1.16 -3.16
N GLU A 95 20.70 1.00 -2.71
CA GLU A 95 21.46 -0.23 -2.84
C GLU A 95 20.90 -1.31 -1.91
N VAL A 96 20.74 -2.53 -2.40
CA VAL A 96 20.37 -3.67 -1.57
C VAL A 96 21.61 -4.49 -1.28
N VAL A 97 21.95 -4.64 -0.01
CA VAL A 97 23.17 -5.32 0.42
C VAL A 97 22.83 -6.30 1.55
N THR A 98 23.39 -7.50 1.52
CA THR A 98 23.27 -8.44 2.64
C THR A 98 24.01 -7.93 3.88
N GLU A 99 23.68 -8.47 5.05
CA GLU A 99 24.44 -8.28 6.27
C GLU A 99 25.93 -8.64 6.11
N SER A 100 26.24 -9.63 5.28
CA SER A 100 27.62 -10.02 4.94
C SER A 100 28.32 -9.06 3.96
N GLY A 101 27.67 -7.99 3.52
CA GLY A 101 28.24 -6.99 2.62
C GLY A 101 28.12 -7.32 1.13
N ARG A 102 27.38 -8.36 0.75
CA ARG A 102 27.16 -8.74 -0.65
C ARG A 102 26.12 -7.84 -1.30
N PHE A 103 26.48 -7.21 -2.41
CA PHE A 103 25.56 -6.40 -3.21
C PHE A 103 24.57 -7.28 -3.99
N LEU A 104 23.27 -6.95 -3.89
CA LEU A 104 22.16 -7.65 -4.53
C LEU A 104 21.51 -6.84 -5.66
N GLY A 105 21.83 -5.56 -5.81
CA GLY A 105 21.22 -4.68 -6.83
C GLY A 105 20.68 -3.38 -6.24
N LYS A 106 19.74 -2.76 -6.96
CA LYS A 106 19.07 -1.51 -6.55
C LYS A 106 17.57 -1.65 -6.55
N ILE A 107 16.90 -0.92 -5.64
CA ILE A 107 15.44 -0.88 -5.60
C ILE A 107 14.92 -0.11 -6.82
N ASP A 108 14.15 -0.77 -7.67
CA ASP A 108 13.46 -0.17 -8.81
C ASP A 108 12.04 0.28 -8.46
N ASP A 109 11.35 -0.48 -7.61
CA ASP A 109 10.01 -0.18 -7.13
C ASP A 109 9.70 -0.96 -5.84
N TYR A 110 8.56 -0.64 -5.23
CA TYR A 110 8.08 -1.36 -4.04
C TYR A 110 6.56 -1.35 -3.94
N SER A 111 6.04 -2.32 -3.20
CA SER A 111 4.65 -2.42 -2.80
C SER A 111 4.47 -2.17 -1.31
N PHE A 112 3.29 -1.70 -0.95
CA PHE A 112 2.89 -1.54 0.44
C PHE A 112 1.40 -1.83 0.61
N ASP A 113 0.99 -2.16 1.83
CA ASP A 113 -0.41 -2.43 2.14
C ASP A 113 -1.20 -1.15 2.47
N SER A 114 -2.50 -1.31 2.75
CA SER A 114 -3.39 -0.21 3.10
C SER A 114 -3.00 0.54 4.39
N THR A 115 -2.17 -0.04 5.25
CA THR A 115 -1.64 0.58 6.47
C THR A 115 -0.36 1.39 6.21
N GLY A 116 0.23 1.25 5.03
CA GLY A 116 1.52 1.82 4.67
C GLY A 116 2.69 0.87 4.87
N GLY A 117 2.49 -0.32 5.44
CA GLY A 117 3.54 -1.29 5.66
C GLY A 117 4.13 -1.79 4.34
N LEU A 118 5.46 -1.73 4.19
CA LEU A 118 6.14 -2.28 3.00
C LEU A 118 5.89 -3.79 2.88
N ASP A 119 5.49 -4.26 1.70
CA ASP A 119 5.18 -5.66 1.41
C ASP A 119 6.29 -6.32 0.59
N SER A 120 6.73 -5.71 -0.51
CA SER A 120 7.80 -6.26 -1.34
C SER A 120 8.57 -5.20 -2.11
N PHE A 121 9.79 -5.55 -2.52
CA PHE A 121 10.67 -4.74 -3.34
C PHE A 121 10.90 -5.40 -4.69
N LEU A 122 10.99 -4.58 -5.72
CA LEU A 122 11.55 -4.96 -7.01
C LEU A 122 13.00 -4.48 -7.06
N ILE A 123 13.92 -5.39 -7.31
CA ILE A 123 15.35 -5.14 -7.33
C ILE A 123 15.85 -5.37 -8.76
N SER A 124 16.45 -4.36 -9.36
CA SER A 124 17.23 -4.53 -10.59
C SER A 124 18.64 -4.93 -10.23
N SER A 125 19.15 -5.92 -10.95
CA SER A 125 20.51 -6.38 -10.78
C SER A 125 21.17 -6.61 -12.12
N ASP A 126 22.23 -5.84 -12.33
CA ASP A 126 23.19 -5.94 -13.42
C ASP A 126 24.37 -6.89 -13.08
N ARG A 127 24.72 -7.03 -11.79
CA ARG A 127 25.91 -7.76 -11.33
C ARG A 127 25.72 -8.44 -9.96
N LEU A 128 24.71 -9.28 -9.82
CA LEU A 128 24.54 -10.09 -8.61
C LEU A 128 25.62 -11.17 -8.54
N ALA A 129 26.20 -11.40 -7.37
CA ALA A 129 27.22 -12.41 -7.11
C ALA A 129 26.68 -13.86 -7.26
N GLY A 130 26.45 -14.30 -8.49
CA GLY A 130 25.97 -15.63 -8.85
C GLY A 130 24.55 -15.71 -9.42
N LEU A 131 23.83 -14.58 -9.57
CA LEU A 131 22.53 -14.56 -10.24
C LEU A 131 22.63 -13.95 -11.65
N ILE A 132 21.70 -14.36 -12.50
CA ILE A 132 21.58 -13.86 -13.87
C ILE A 132 21.13 -12.39 -13.81
N GLU A 133 21.58 -11.57 -14.75
CA GLU A 133 21.05 -10.21 -14.89
C GLU A 133 19.51 -10.22 -15.02
N GLY A 134 18.85 -9.31 -14.30
CA GLY A 134 17.40 -9.20 -14.36
C GLY A 134 16.76 -8.48 -13.18
N ASN A 135 15.44 -8.62 -13.12
CA ASN A 135 14.62 -8.07 -12.05
C ASN A 135 14.22 -9.17 -11.08
N TYR A 136 14.27 -8.85 -9.80
CA TYR A 136 14.01 -9.79 -8.71
C TYR A 136 13.00 -9.21 -7.74
N ARG A 137 12.05 -10.03 -7.28
CA ARG A 137 11.17 -9.68 -6.16
C ARG A 137 11.80 -10.17 -4.86
N MET A 138 11.74 -9.31 -3.85
CA MET A 138 12.12 -9.63 -2.49
C MET A 138 10.99 -9.24 -1.53
N SER A 139 10.67 -10.11 -0.57
CA SER A 139 9.74 -9.78 0.52
C SER A 139 10.33 -8.70 1.43
N ALA A 140 9.50 -7.77 1.90
CA ALA A 140 9.94 -6.76 2.86
C ALA A 140 10.40 -7.36 4.20
N THR A 141 9.97 -8.59 4.51
CA THR A 141 10.38 -9.35 5.71
C THR A 141 11.89 -9.66 5.75
N GLU A 142 12.57 -9.65 4.61
CA GLU A 142 14.02 -9.84 4.52
C GLU A 142 14.80 -8.60 4.96
N THR A 143 14.14 -7.44 5.07
CA THR A 143 14.77 -6.17 5.41
C THR A 143 15.14 -6.13 6.89
N MET A 144 16.43 -5.93 7.17
CA MET A 144 16.91 -5.69 8.53
C MET A 144 16.93 -4.19 8.83
N THR A 145 17.53 -3.40 7.93
CA THR A 145 17.71 -1.96 8.12
C THR A 145 17.48 -1.22 6.81
N LEU A 146 16.81 -0.07 6.88
CA LEU A 146 16.63 0.84 5.76
C LEU A 146 17.39 2.13 6.10
N GLY A 147 18.55 2.31 5.46
CA GLY A 147 19.36 3.52 5.60
C GLY A 147 19.04 4.55 4.52
N LYS A 148 19.75 5.67 4.57
CA LYS A 148 19.51 6.82 3.66
C LYS A 148 19.77 6.53 2.18
N GLU A 149 20.68 5.61 1.87
CA GLU A 149 21.06 5.25 0.50
C GLU A 149 21.13 3.73 0.26
N ARG A 150 20.93 2.93 1.32
CA ARG A 150 21.08 1.47 1.25
C ARG A 150 20.13 0.73 2.19
N MET A 151 19.64 -0.40 1.72
CA MET A 151 18.88 -1.37 2.48
C MET A 151 19.78 -2.56 2.83
N ILE A 152 19.84 -2.90 4.11
CA ILE A 152 20.52 -4.09 4.61
C ILE A 152 19.49 -5.20 4.77
N VAL A 153 19.75 -6.35 4.15
CA VAL A 153 18.89 -7.53 4.19
C VAL A 153 19.58 -8.70 4.88
N ARG A 154 18.78 -9.69 5.30
CA ARG A 154 19.29 -10.91 5.94
C ARG A 154 20.27 -11.65 5.04
N THR A 155 21.22 -12.33 5.66
CA THR A 155 22.10 -13.26 4.95
C THR A 155 21.28 -14.35 4.24
N GLY A 156 21.64 -14.67 3.00
CA GLY A 156 20.93 -15.67 2.19
C GLY A 156 19.63 -15.15 1.59
N ALA A 157 19.33 -13.85 1.68
CA ALA A 157 18.17 -13.26 1.00
C ALA A 157 18.24 -13.49 -0.52
N GLU A 158 19.44 -13.60 -1.09
CA GLU A 158 19.66 -13.91 -2.51
C GLU A 158 19.03 -15.23 -2.96
N GLU A 159 18.91 -16.22 -2.07
CA GLU A 159 18.32 -17.53 -2.36
C GLU A 159 16.79 -17.48 -2.37
N ARG A 160 16.21 -16.45 -1.75
CA ARG A 160 14.76 -16.21 -1.66
C ARG A 160 14.29 -15.13 -2.64
N LEU A 161 15.16 -14.68 -3.53
CA LEU A 161 14.80 -13.77 -4.61
C LEU A 161 14.03 -14.51 -5.69
N GLU A 162 12.86 -13.99 -6.03
CA GLU A 162 12.05 -14.51 -7.13
C GLU A 162 12.39 -13.75 -8.40
N LYS A 163 12.93 -14.43 -9.41
CA LYS A 163 13.20 -13.80 -10.71
C LYS A 163 11.90 -13.42 -11.41
N VAL A 164 11.86 -12.22 -11.98
CA VAL A 164 10.73 -11.69 -12.74
C VAL A 164 11.11 -11.62 -14.22
N ASP A 165 10.75 -12.67 -14.98
CA ASP A 165 11.22 -12.87 -16.35
C ASP A 165 10.57 -11.95 -17.41
N LYS A 166 9.47 -11.24 -17.12
CA LYS A 166 8.78 -10.38 -18.10
C LYS A 166 8.25 -9.06 -17.52
N GLY A 167 9.15 -8.08 -17.47
CA GLY A 167 8.82 -6.65 -17.55
C GLY A 167 7.96 -6.04 -16.43
N LEU A 168 7.89 -4.72 -16.47
CA LEU A 168 7.17 -3.84 -15.54
C LEU A 168 5.68 -4.21 -15.35
N SER A 169 5.09 -4.93 -16.32
CA SER A 169 3.68 -5.28 -16.45
C SER A 169 3.26 -6.46 -15.56
N ASP A 170 4.11 -7.48 -15.40
CA ASP A 170 3.81 -8.64 -14.56
C ASP A 170 3.83 -8.25 -13.07
N TRP A 171 4.62 -7.24 -12.70
CA TRP A 171 4.58 -6.64 -11.37
C TRP A 171 3.22 -6.03 -11.01
N VAL A 172 2.60 -5.33 -11.97
CA VAL A 172 1.24 -4.78 -11.82
C VAL A 172 0.21 -5.92 -11.71
N ALA A 173 0.39 -6.99 -12.49
CA ALA A 173 -0.48 -8.16 -12.45
C ALA A 173 -0.36 -8.94 -11.13
N ILE A 174 0.86 -9.06 -10.57
CA ILE A 174 1.10 -9.80 -9.32
C ILE A 174 0.56 -9.04 -8.11
N GLY A 175 0.69 -7.71 -8.07
CA GLY A 175 0.01 -6.88 -7.05
C GLY A 175 -1.52 -7.05 -7.07
N ARG A 176 -2.12 -7.12 -8.27
CA ARG A 176 -3.56 -7.38 -8.44
C ARG A 176 -3.97 -8.79 -8.01
N LYS A 177 -3.17 -9.83 -8.32
CA LYS A 177 -3.44 -11.22 -7.92
C LYS A 177 -3.42 -11.41 -6.40
N LYS A 178 -2.37 -10.93 -5.72
CA LYS A 178 -2.29 -10.96 -4.24
C LYS A 178 -3.48 -10.24 -3.59
N ALA A 179 -3.89 -9.07 -4.11
CA ALA A 179 -5.06 -8.35 -3.61
C ALA A 179 -6.37 -9.15 -3.78
N SER A 180 -6.56 -9.81 -4.93
CA SER A 180 -7.74 -10.65 -5.17
C SER A 180 -7.77 -11.92 -4.30
N GLU A 181 -6.62 -12.51 -3.99
CA GLU A 181 -6.50 -13.69 -3.12
C GLU A 181 -6.77 -13.33 -1.66
N LEU A 182 -6.27 -12.17 -1.19
CA LEU A 182 -6.56 -11.64 0.14
C LEU A 182 -8.04 -11.28 0.30
N ALA A 183 -8.68 -10.68 -0.72
CA ALA A 183 -10.11 -10.41 -0.72
C ALA A 183 -10.95 -11.69 -0.70
N SER A 184 -10.48 -12.74 -1.39
CA SER A 184 -11.14 -14.05 -1.43
C SER A 184 -11.01 -14.81 -0.11
N GLN A 185 -9.85 -14.75 0.55
CA GLN A 185 -9.66 -15.30 1.90
C GLN A 185 -10.47 -14.55 2.96
N ALA A 186 -10.56 -13.23 2.89
CA ALA A 186 -11.38 -12.43 3.80
C ALA A 186 -12.90 -12.71 3.64
N THR A 187 -13.33 -13.06 2.42
CA THR A 187 -14.74 -13.42 2.14
C THR A 187 -15.09 -14.81 2.71
N HIS A 188 -14.13 -15.70 2.87
CA HIS A 188 -14.33 -17.06 3.39
C HIS A 188 -14.44 -17.15 4.93
N LEU A 189 -14.29 -16.02 5.64
CA LEU A 189 -14.28 -15.94 7.11
C LEU A 189 -15.38 -15.03 7.72
N SER A 190 -16.43 -14.70 6.97
CA SER A 190 -17.61 -14.07 7.55
C SER A 190 -18.61 -15.13 8.05
N PRO A 191 -19.00 -15.15 9.34
CA PRO A 191 -20.00 -16.07 9.84
C PRO A 191 -21.38 -15.73 9.25
N LYS A 192 -22.14 -16.79 8.92
CA LYS A 192 -23.54 -16.71 8.49
C LYS A 192 -24.33 -15.84 9.50
N PRO A 193 -25.13 -14.86 9.06
CA PRO A 193 -25.98 -14.09 9.98
C PRO A 193 -26.84 -15.05 10.81
N PRO A 194 -27.02 -14.82 12.12
CA PRO A 194 -27.91 -15.67 12.91
C PRO A 194 -29.31 -15.61 12.31
N GLU A 195 -29.88 -16.78 12.02
CA GLU A 195 -31.27 -16.90 11.59
C GLU A 195 -32.17 -16.29 12.68
N PRO A 196 -33.18 -15.48 12.31
CA PRO A 196 -34.08 -14.89 13.30
C PRO A 196 -34.81 -16.01 14.06
N PRO A 197 -35.04 -15.86 15.37
CA PRO A 197 -35.71 -16.89 16.15
C PRO A 197 -37.12 -17.14 15.61
N SER A 198 -37.40 -18.40 15.32
CA SER A 198 -38.73 -18.92 15.02
C SER A 198 -39.63 -18.71 16.25
N VAL A 199 -40.42 -17.65 16.25
CA VAL A 199 -41.49 -17.49 17.25
C VAL A 199 -42.69 -18.29 16.75
N LEU A 200 -42.87 -19.49 17.30
CA LEU A 200 -44.13 -20.21 17.35
C LEU A 200 -44.50 -20.38 18.83
N GLU A 201 -45.80 -20.32 19.07
CA GLU A 201 -46.51 -20.36 20.35
C GLU A 201 -46.64 -19.02 21.07
N GLU A 202 -47.80 -18.61 21.58
CA GLU A 202 -49.19 -19.04 21.57
C GLU A 202 -49.90 -17.86 22.27
N LEU A 203 -51.00 -17.33 21.74
CA LEU A 203 -51.85 -16.42 22.52
C LEU A 203 -53.09 -17.19 22.95
N PRO A 204 -53.36 -17.33 24.26
CA PRO A 204 -54.54 -18.02 24.73
C PRO A 204 -55.78 -17.16 24.47
N ALA A 205 -56.87 -17.84 24.14
CA ALA A 205 -58.20 -17.27 24.10
C ALA A 205 -58.66 -16.88 25.51
N ALA A 206 -59.07 -15.62 25.68
CA ALA A 206 -59.96 -15.12 26.72
C ALA A 206 -60.71 -13.93 26.11
N GLY A 207 -62.04 -13.82 26.08
CA GLY A 207 -63.04 -14.36 27.00
C GLY A 207 -63.44 -13.26 27.99
N GLU A 208 -64.54 -12.56 27.69
CA GLU A 208 -65.32 -11.63 28.55
C GLU A 208 -64.60 -10.31 28.96
N GLU A 209 -65.21 -9.14 29.13
CA GLU A 209 -66.60 -8.73 29.40
C GLU A 209 -66.72 -7.21 29.07
N SER A 210 -67.90 -6.75 28.67
CA SER A 210 -68.20 -5.33 28.39
C SER A 210 -68.88 -4.68 29.60
N PRO A 211 -68.59 -3.40 29.91
CA PRO A 211 -69.58 -2.60 30.63
C PRO A 211 -69.95 -1.30 29.89
N ARG A 212 -71.25 -1.19 29.64
CA ARG A 212 -72.15 -0.01 29.55
C ARG A 212 -72.85 0.19 28.22
#